data_AF-A0A2J4XXJ9-F1
#
_entry.id   AF-A0A2J4XXJ9-F1
#
_cell.length_a   1.000
_cell.length_b   1.000
_cell.length_c   1.000
_cell.angle_alpha   90.00
_cell.angle_beta   90.00
_cell.angle_gamma   90.00
#
_symmetry.space_group_name_H-M   'P 1'
#
loop_
_entity.id
_entity.type
_entity.pdbx_description
1 polymer ?
#
loop_
_entity_poly.entity_id
_entity_poly.type
_entity_poly.pdbx_seq_one_letter_code
_entity_poly.pdbx_strand_id
1 'polypeptide(L)'
;MNSPLRIALVGDYNPDVVAHKAIPLAIDDAAAVLELPLRYDWLATSEIKSADDLADYDAIWVVPASPYKNAEGAFIAIRHARENSIPFLGTCGGFQHAIIEYARNVMGWRDAAHAETDTEGRMVIAPLSCSLVEKSDNIELRANT
;
A
#
# COMPACT_ATOMS: atom_id res chain seq x y z
N MET A 1 16.31 -25.57 6.86
CA MET A 1 16.68 -24.28 6.25
C MET A 1 15.42 -23.43 6.26
N ASN A 2 15.44 -22.24 6.85
CA ASN A 2 14.28 -21.35 6.79
C ASN A 2 14.16 -20.84 5.35
N SER A 3 13.00 -21.02 4.73
CA SER A 3 12.67 -20.37 3.48
C SER A 3 12.76 -18.85 3.65
N PRO A 4 13.24 -18.09 2.65
CA PRO A 4 13.28 -16.64 2.74
C PRO A 4 11.86 -16.08 2.84
N LEU A 5 11.67 -15.08 3.71
CA LEU A 5 10.41 -14.34 3.79
C LEU A 5 10.13 -13.66 2.46
N ARG A 6 8.88 -13.71 1.97
CA ARG A 6 8.47 -13.14 0.69
C ARG A 6 7.50 -11.98 0.90
N ILE A 7 7.87 -10.81 0.38
CA ILE A 7 7.02 -9.61 0.40
C ILE A 7 6.53 -9.29 -1.01
N ALA A 8 5.22 -9.14 -1.19
CA ALA A 8 4.66 -8.59 -2.43
C ALA A 8 4.65 -7.06 -2.36
N LEU A 9 5.36 -6.40 -3.26
CA LEU A 9 5.26 -4.94 -3.47
C LEU A 9 4.22 -4.68 -4.56
N VAL A 10 3.01 -4.31 -4.16
CA VAL A 10 1.86 -4.14 -5.05
C VAL A 10 1.73 -2.69 -5.47
N GLY A 11 1.95 -2.41 -6.75
CA GLY A 11 1.82 -1.07 -7.34
C GLY A 11 2.43 -1.00 -8.73
N ASP A 12 2.19 0.09 -9.46
CA ASP A 12 2.70 0.23 -10.83
C ASP A 12 4.08 0.90 -10.83
N TYR A 13 5.14 0.08 -10.91
CA TYR A 13 6.52 0.59 -10.82
C TYR A 13 6.77 1.73 -11.80
N ASN A 14 7.46 2.76 -11.30
CA ASN A 14 7.83 3.94 -12.05
C ASN A 14 9.16 4.49 -11.50
N PRO A 15 10.25 4.53 -12.30
CA PRO A 15 11.56 4.99 -11.84
C PRO A 15 11.59 6.50 -11.50
N ASP A 16 10.62 7.29 -11.94
CA ASP A 16 10.54 8.71 -11.61
C ASP A 16 9.97 8.93 -10.20
N VAL A 17 9.25 7.95 -9.66
CA VAL A 17 8.72 8.00 -8.29
C VAL A 17 9.85 7.68 -7.31
N VAL A 18 10.22 8.66 -6.49
CA VAL A 18 11.31 8.52 -5.50
C VAL A 18 11.06 7.35 -4.54
N ALA A 19 9.83 7.18 -4.08
CA ALA A 19 9.47 6.08 -3.19
C ALA A 19 9.73 4.70 -3.83
N HIS A 20 9.46 4.53 -5.13
CA HIS A 20 9.66 3.25 -5.80
C HIS A 20 11.12 2.83 -5.89
N LYS A 21 12.04 3.80 -5.96
CA LYS A 21 13.48 3.55 -5.87
C LYS A 21 13.94 3.27 -4.43
N ALA A 22 13.30 3.90 -3.45
CA ALA A 22 13.71 3.83 -2.05
C ALA A 22 13.19 2.59 -1.31
N ILE A 23 12.01 2.07 -1.68
CA ILE A 23 11.38 0.92 -1.00
C ILE A 23 12.28 -0.32 -1.00
N PRO A 24 12.85 -0.77 -2.14
CA PRO A 24 13.78 -1.90 -2.16
C PRO A 24 14.97 -1.70 -1.21
N LEU A 25 15.57 -0.51 -1.22
CA LEU A 25 16.72 -0.16 -0.37
C LEU A 25 16.35 -0.22 1.12
N ALA A 26 15.18 0.31 1.49
CA ALA A 26 14.72 0.29 2.88
C ALA A 26 14.45 -1.14 3.38
N ILE A 27 13.97 -2.01 2.50
CA ILE A 27 13.77 -3.44 2.80
C ILE A 27 15.12 -4.13 2.96
N ASP A 28 16.08 -3.89 2.06
CA ASP A 28 17.43 -4.46 2.13
C ASP A 28 18.16 -4.02 3.42
N ASP A 29 18.05 -2.74 3.78
CA ASP A 29 18.61 -2.20 5.03
C ASP A 29 17.98 -2.86 6.27
N ALA A 30 16.66 -3.01 6.30
CA ALA A 30 15.96 -3.68 7.39
C ALA A 30 16.33 -5.17 7.50
N ALA A 31 16.42 -5.86 6.36
CA ALA A 31 16.81 -7.26 6.30
C ALA A 31 18.25 -7.48 6.80
N ALA A 32 19.17 -6.56 6.46
CA ALA A 32 20.55 -6.59 6.92
C ALA A 32 20.66 -6.39 8.44
N VAL A 33 19.91 -5.44 9.00
CA VAL A 33 19.88 -5.17 10.46
C VAL A 33 19.29 -6.35 11.25
N LEU A 34 18.29 -7.03 10.69
CA LEU A 34 17.61 -8.16 11.34
C LEU A 34 18.26 -9.52 11.05
N GLU A 35 19.26 -9.57 10.17
CA GLU A 35 19.90 -10.80 9.69
C GLU A 35 18.90 -11.83 9.13
N LEU A 36 17.84 -11.36 8.45
CA LEU A 36 16.77 -12.21 7.92
C LEU A 36 16.92 -12.44 6.41
N PRO A 37 16.81 -13.70 5.93
CA PRO A 37 16.74 -13.96 4.50
C PRO A 37 15.38 -13.51 3.98
N LEU A 38 15.37 -12.52 3.09
CA LEU A 38 14.17 -11.90 2.55
C LEU A 38 14.24 -11.81 1.02
N ARG A 39 13.08 -11.94 0.38
CA ARG A 39 12.85 -11.63 -1.03
C ARG A 39 11.62 -10.75 -1.16
N TYR A 40 11.64 -9.86 -2.14
CA TYR A 40 10.48 -9.07 -2.51
C TYR A 40 10.25 -9.16 -4.01
N ASP A 41 8.99 -9.25 -4.41
CA ASP A 41 8.58 -9.27 -5.80
C ASP A 41 7.70 -8.04 -6.06
N TRP A 42 8.00 -7.29 -7.11
CA TRP A 42 7.18 -6.15 -7.51
C TRP A 42 6.08 -6.61 -8.46
N LEU A 43 4.82 -6.44 -8.05
CA LEU A 43 3.64 -6.87 -8.78
C LEU A 43 2.88 -5.66 -9.29
N ALA A 44 2.72 -5.57 -10.62
CA ALA A 44 1.89 -4.50 -11.19
C ALA A 44 0.42 -4.75 -10.84
N THR A 45 -0.34 -3.67 -10.63
CA THR A 45 -1.74 -3.81 -10.21
C THR A 45 -2.61 -4.51 -11.27
N SER A 46 -2.21 -4.45 -12.53
CA SER A 46 -2.84 -5.18 -13.64
C SER A 46 -2.57 -6.68 -13.66
N GLU A 47 -1.54 -7.16 -12.97
CA GLU A 47 -1.16 -8.57 -12.92
C GLU A 47 -1.97 -9.35 -11.88
N ILE A 48 -2.47 -8.65 -10.85
CA ILE A 48 -3.27 -9.23 -9.78
C ILE A 48 -4.73 -9.33 -10.24
N LYS A 49 -5.18 -10.56 -10.47
CA LYS A 49 -6.54 -10.88 -10.92
C LYS A 49 -7.34 -11.59 -9.85
N SER A 50 -6.66 -12.18 -8.87
CA SER A 50 -7.26 -12.95 -7.80
C SER A 50 -6.35 -13.01 -6.58
N ALA A 51 -6.90 -13.50 -5.45
CA ALA A 51 -6.12 -13.78 -4.25
C ALA A 51 -5.04 -14.86 -4.46
N ASP A 52 -5.23 -15.76 -5.42
CA ASP A 52 -4.28 -16.85 -5.70
C ASP A 52 -2.93 -16.32 -6.22
N ASP A 53 -2.94 -15.16 -6.88
CA ASP A 53 -1.73 -14.47 -7.34
C ASP A 53 -0.84 -14.00 -6.16
N LEU A 54 -1.39 -14.01 -4.93
CA LEU A 54 -0.76 -13.52 -3.71
C LEU A 54 -0.55 -14.61 -2.65
N ALA A 55 -0.96 -15.85 -2.92
CA ALA A 55 -1.01 -16.92 -1.92
C ALA A 55 0.35 -17.31 -1.32
N ASP A 56 1.45 -17.11 -2.07
CA ASP A 56 2.80 -17.51 -1.67
C ASP A 56 3.61 -16.39 -0.98
N TYR A 57 2.96 -15.27 -0.61
CA TYR A 57 3.61 -14.15 0.07
C TYR A 57 3.31 -14.12 1.56
N ASP A 58 4.34 -13.87 2.36
CA ASP A 58 4.24 -13.76 3.83
C ASP A 58 3.78 -12.37 4.27
N ALA A 59 3.95 -11.36 3.42
CA ALA A 59 3.50 -10.00 3.67
C ALA A 59 3.17 -9.27 2.36
N ILE A 60 2.27 -8.29 2.45
CA ILE A 60 1.85 -7.47 1.32
C ILE A 60 2.10 -6.00 1.66
N TRP A 61 2.82 -5.31 0.77
CA TRP A 61 2.97 -3.86 0.81
C TRP A 61 2.35 -3.24 -0.43
N VAL A 62 1.23 -2.52 -0.26
CA VAL A 62 0.65 -1.71 -1.33
C VAL A 62 1.33 -0.33 -1.34
N VAL A 63 2.13 -0.09 -2.37
CA VAL A 63 3.11 1.00 -2.42
C VAL A 63 2.49 2.33 -2.88
N PRO A 64 3.21 3.48 -2.77
CA PRO A 64 2.72 4.78 -3.20
C PRO A 64 2.44 4.90 -4.71
N ALA A 65 2.08 6.10 -5.15
CA ALA A 65 1.79 6.46 -6.55
C ALA A 65 0.48 5.89 -7.13
N SER A 66 -0.62 6.06 -6.38
CA SER A 66 -1.95 6.11 -6.99
C SER A 66 -2.11 7.40 -7.83
N PRO A 67 -3.03 7.45 -8.81
CA PRO A 67 -3.98 6.41 -9.20
C PRO A 67 -3.30 5.18 -9.82
N TYR A 68 -3.70 3.99 -9.38
CA TYR A 68 -3.20 2.75 -9.95
C TYR A 68 -3.78 2.51 -11.34
N LYS A 69 -3.00 1.85 -12.21
CA LYS A 69 -3.45 1.43 -13.55
C LYS A 69 -4.66 0.51 -13.47
N ASN A 70 -4.72 -0.34 -12.45
CA ASN A 70 -5.87 -1.16 -12.12
C ASN A 70 -6.14 -1.15 -10.61
N ALA A 71 -7.02 -0.25 -10.15
CA ALA A 71 -7.38 -0.14 -8.74
C ALA A 71 -7.95 -1.46 -8.16
N GLU A 72 -8.62 -2.28 -8.97
CA GLU A 72 -9.19 -3.55 -8.51
C GLU A 72 -8.10 -4.53 -8.04
N GLY A 73 -6.95 -4.58 -8.73
CA GLY A 73 -5.83 -5.40 -8.29
C GLY A 73 -5.27 -4.98 -6.93
N ALA A 74 -5.24 -3.66 -6.66
CA ALA A 74 -4.88 -3.16 -5.34
C ALA A 74 -5.92 -3.55 -4.28
N PHE A 75 -7.23 -3.43 -4.59
CA PHE A 75 -8.29 -3.85 -3.66
C PHE A 75 -8.28 -5.35 -3.39
N ILE A 76 -8.01 -6.19 -4.39
CA ILE A 76 -7.82 -7.64 -4.22
C ILE A 76 -6.68 -7.91 -3.22
N ALA A 77 -5.54 -7.24 -3.39
CA ALA A 77 -4.39 -7.42 -2.50
C ALA A 77 -4.68 -7.00 -1.05
N ILE A 78 -5.29 -5.84 -0.87
CA ILE A 78 -5.68 -5.32 0.46
C ILE A 78 -6.67 -6.26 1.14
N ARG A 79 -7.72 -6.66 0.40
CA ARG A 79 -8.76 -7.54 0.91
C ARG A 79 -8.20 -8.90 1.28
N HIS A 80 -7.37 -9.48 0.40
CA HIS A 80 -6.71 -10.76 0.67
C HIS A 80 -5.89 -10.68 1.95
N ALA A 81 -5.10 -9.61 2.13
CA ALA A 81 -4.32 -9.44 3.34
C ALA A 81 -5.20 -9.36 4.60
N ARG A 82 -6.24 -8.52 4.56
CA ARG A 82 -7.18 -8.33 5.68
C ARG A 82 -7.92 -9.61 6.05
N GLU A 83 -8.45 -10.34 5.07
CA GLU A 83 -9.28 -11.53 5.32
C GLU A 83 -8.47 -12.74 5.80
N ASN A 84 -7.17 -12.79 5.46
CA ASN A 84 -6.28 -13.89 5.82
C ASN A 84 -5.28 -13.55 6.93
N SER A 85 -5.42 -12.37 7.56
CA SER A 85 -4.50 -11.89 8.60
C SER A 85 -3.03 -11.87 8.15
N ILE A 86 -2.80 -11.57 6.88
CA ILE A 86 -1.44 -11.43 6.32
C ILE A 86 -0.93 -10.05 6.72
N PRO A 87 0.31 -9.95 7.26
CA PRO A 87 0.96 -8.67 7.50
C PRO A 87 0.85 -7.72 6.31
N PHE A 88 0.30 -6.53 6.56
CA PHE A 88 -0.02 -5.55 5.53
C PHE A 88 0.60 -4.19 5.85
N LEU A 89 1.19 -3.56 4.83
CA LEU A 89 1.61 -2.16 4.88
C LEU A 89 1.01 -1.41 3.68
N GLY A 90 0.23 -0.36 3.95
CA GLY A 90 -0.26 0.56 2.95
C GLY A 90 0.39 1.92 3.14
N THR A 91 1.03 2.48 2.11
CA THR A 91 1.68 3.80 2.19
C THR A 91 1.14 4.75 1.14
N CYS A 92 0.81 5.99 1.52
CA CYS A 92 0.22 7.01 0.63
C CYS A 92 -1.01 6.45 -0.08
N GLY A 93 -0.98 6.29 -1.41
CA GLY A 93 -2.03 5.65 -2.21
C GLY A 93 -2.48 4.31 -1.64
N GLY A 94 -1.55 3.47 -1.17
CA GLY A 94 -1.90 2.17 -0.60
C GLY A 94 -2.70 2.27 0.70
N PHE A 95 -2.42 3.27 1.52
CA PHE A 95 -3.19 3.56 2.74
C PHE A 95 -4.59 4.10 2.40
N GLN A 96 -4.67 5.01 1.43
CA GLN A 96 -5.93 5.56 0.95
C GLN A 96 -6.86 4.46 0.43
N HIS A 97 -6.32 3.53 -0.37
CA HIS A 97 -7.09 2.39 -0.88
C HIS A 97 -7.45 1.39 0.23
N ALA A 98 -6.62 1.24 1.27
CA ALA A 98 -6.96 0.40 2.42
C ALA A 98 -8.19 0.92 3.18
N ILE A 99 -8.30 2.25 3.35
CA ILE A 99 -9.48 2.89 3.95
C ILE A 99 -10.73 2.59 3.10
N ILE A 100 -10.62 2.72 1.78
CA ILE A 100 -11.75 2.47 0.87
C ILE A 100 -12.17 1.00 0.91
N GLU A 101 -11.23 0.05 0.86
CA GLU A 101 -11.51 -1.38 0.97
C GLU A 101 -12.27 -1.69 2.26
N TYR A 102 -11.79 -1.17 3.39
CA TYR A 102 -12.40 -1.40 4.69
C TYR A 102 -13.81 -0.77 4.77
N ALA A 103 -13.97 0.45 4.27
CA ALA A 103 -15.27 1.12 4.21
C ALA A 103 -16.28 0.30 3.38
N ARG A 104 -15.88 -0.21 2.22
CA ARG A 104 -16.74 -1.00 1.32
C ARG A 104 -17.10 -2.36 1.92
N ASN A 105 -16.11 -3.09 2.44
CA ASN A 105 -16.28 -4.51 2.77
C ASN A 105 -16.60 -4.78 4.24
N VAL A 106 -16.13 -3.93 5.17
CA VAL A 106 -16.36 -4.11 6.61
C VAL A 106 -17.47 -3.20 7.12
N MET A 107 -17.47 -1.92 6.72
CA MET A 107 -18.51 -0.97 7.17
C MET A 107 -19.78 -1.00 6.31
N GLY A 108 -19.74 -1.69 5.17
CA GLY A 108 -20.87 -1.79 4.23
C GLY A 108 -21.14 -0.52 3.42
N TRP A 109 -20.22 0.45 3.42
CA TRP A 109 -20.28 1.68 2.61
C TRP A 109 -19.83 1.36 1.20
N ARG A 110 -20.66 0.61 0.47
CA ARG A 110 -20.36 0.14 -0.90
C ARG A 110 -20.05 1.28 -1.87
N ASP A 111 -20.56 2.48 -1.60
CA ASP A 111 -20.35 3.70 -2.36
C ASP A 111 -19.13 4.53 -1.90
N ALA A 112 -18.28 4.02 -0.99
CA ALA A 112 -17.06 4.73 -0.60
C ALA A 112 -16.14 4.96 -1.80
N ALA A 113 -15.65 6.19 -1.94
CA ALA A 113 -15.02 6.71 -3.15
C ALA A 113 -13.77 7.55 -2.84
N HIS A 114 -12.94 7.75 -3.87
CA HIS A 114 -11.71 8.53 -3.83
C HIS A 114 -11.83 9.76 -4.74
N ALA A 115 -11.73 10.96 -4.18
CA ALA A 115 -11.99 12.19 -4.94
C ALA A 115 -11.00 12.49 -6.09
N GLU A 116 -9.87 11.79 -6.17
CA GLU A 116 -8.96 11.87 -7.32
C GLU A 116 -9.47 11.10 -8.55
N THR A 117 -10.25 10.03 -8.34
CA THR A 117 -10.68 9.11 -9.42
C THR A 117 -12.18 9.11 -9.64
N ASP A 118 -12.97 9.46 -8.62
CA ASP A 118 -14.42 9.35 -8.62
C ASP A 118 -15.09 10.73 -8.54
N THR A 119 -16.23 10.87 -9.23
CA THR A 119 -17.09 12.07 -9.18
C THR A 119 -18.35 11.86 -8.36
N GLU A 120 -18.64 10.62 -7.96
CA GLU A 120 -19.85 10.21 -7.24
C GLU A 120 -19.51 9.27 -6.08
N GLY A 121 -20.46 9.09 -5.16
CA GLY A 121 -20.28 8.26 -3.96
C GLY A 121 -19.79 9.03 -2.75
N ARG A 122 -19.51 8.31 -1.67
CA ARG A 122 -19.05 8.87 -0.39
C ARG A 122 -17.54 9.03 -0.42
N MET A 123 -17.06 10.26 -0.61
CA MET A 123 -15.64 10.58 -0.62
C MET A 123 -15.03 10.37 0.77
N VAL A 124 -14.46 9.18 1.00
CA VAL A 124 -13.73 8.86 2.24
C VAL A 124 -12.28 9.29 2.15
N ILE A 125 -11.77 9.47 0.93
CA ILE A 125 -10.50 10.13 0.64
C ILE A 125 -10.80 11.36 -0.21
N ALA A 126 -10.45 12.54 0.30
CA ALA A 126 -10.65 13.81 -0.36
C ALA A 126 -9.50 14.78 -0.06
N PRO A 127 -9.25 15.78 -0.93
CA PRO A 127 -8.35 16.86 -0.61
C PRO A 127 -8.76 17.56 0.68
N LEU A 128 -7.77 18.04 1.43
CA LEU A 128 -8.03 18.92 2.55
C LEU A 128 -8.78 20.17 2.04
N SER A 129 -9.76 20.64 2.82
CA SER A 129 -10.49 21.88 2.53
C SER A 129 -9.56 23.10 2.45
N CYS A 130 -8.39 23.01 3.09
CA CYS A 130 -7.30 23.98 2.98
C CYS A 130 -6.02 23.24 2.60
N SER A 131 -5.40 23.64 1.50
CA SER A 131 -4.13 23.04 1.05
C SER A 131 -3.01 23.29 2.05
N LEU A 132 -2.30 22.23 2.43
CA LEU A 132 -1.02 22.30 3.15
C LEU A 132 0.17 22.19 2.20
N VAL A 133 -0.04 22.33 0.89
CA VAL A 133 1.04 22.40 -0.08
C VAL A 133 1.94 23.59 0.28
N GLU A 134 3.24 23.35 0.37
CA GLU A 134 4.27 24.32 0.81
C GLU A 134 4.13 24.83 2.25
N LYS A 135 3.39 24.12 3.12
CA LYS A 135 3.44 24.37 4.57
C LYS A 135 4.58 23.58 5.20
N SER A 136 5.51 24.31 5.79
CA SER A 136 6.58 23.76 6.62
C SER A 136 6.23 23.90 8.09
N ASP A 137 6.54 22.87 8.87
CA ASP A 137 6.47 22.90 10.33
C ASP A 137 7.70 22.22 10.92
N ASN A 138 8.00 22.50 12.18
CA ASN A 138 9.15 21.93 12.87
C ASN A 138 8.79 20.55 13.45
N ILE A 139 9.52 19.52 13.04
CA ILE A 139 9.42 18.19 13.64
C ILE A 139 10.46 18.09 14.76
N GLU A 140 10.01 17.92 16.00
CA GLU A 140 10.86 17.64 17.15
C GLU A 140 10.85 16.13 17.43
N LEU A 141 11.96 15.45 17.12
CA LEU A 141 12.12 14.04 17.48
C LEU A 141 12.57 13.93 18.93
N ARG A 142 11.71 13.36 19.79
CA ARG A 142 12.03 13.08 21.19
C ARG A 142 12.25 11.58 21.39
N ALA A 143 13.32 11.22 22.09
CA ALA A 143 13.52 9.84 22.49
C ALA A 143 12.46 9.43 23.54
N ASN A 144 11.89 8.23 23.38
CA ASN A 144 10.99 7.56 24.33
C ASN A 144 9.61 8.22 24.55
N THR A 145 9.05 8.87 23.54
CA THR A 145 7.62 9.24 23.51
C THR A 145 6.81 8.24 22.70
#